data_AF-A0A0M3JE95-F1
#
_entry.id   AF-A0A0M3JE95-F1
#
_cell.length_a   1.000
_cell.length_b   1.000
_cell.length_c   1.000
_cell.angle_alpha   90.00
_cell.angle_beta   90.00
_cell.angle_gamma   90.00
#
_symmetry.space_group_name_H-M   'P 1'
#
loop_
_entity.id
_entity.type
_entity.pdbx_description
1 polymer ?
#
loop_
_entity_poly.entity_id
_entity_poly.type
_entity_poly.pdbx_seq_one_letter_code
_entity_poly.pdbx_strand_id
1 'polypeptide(L)'
;MEKVSFLFNNLSQSNLPKKTEEMKAMMAEYGEDFVRWLAQYMVMKRVSIEQNFQPLYNNFLIAIGDEQLEKFVKQETFRNIKSSNSGESFFLLCVYCEFGERTKSGQEKDADLSD
;
A
#
# COMPACT_ATOMS: atom_id res chain seq x y z
N MET A 1 7.73 16.59 -0.61
CA MET A 1 6.96 15.88 -1.67
C MET A 1 7.82 15.40 -2.83
N GLU A 2 8.78 16.19 -3.32
CA GLU A 2 9.66 15.79 -4.45
C GLU A 2 10.45 14.51 -4.20
N LYS A 3 10.94 14.29 -2.97
CA LYS A 3 11.65 13.07 -2.56
C LYS A 3 10.83 11.80 -2.81
N VAL A 4 9.53 11.84 -2.52
CA VAL A 4 8.61 10.70 -2.74
C VAL A 4 8.35 10.50 -4.22
N SER A 5 8.14 11.58 -4.98
CA SER A 5 7.99 11.50 -6.44
C SER A 5 9.23 10.89 -7.11
N PHE A 6 10.42 11.31 -6.66
CA PHE A 6 11.70 10.78 -7.13
C PHE A 6 11.87 9.30 -6.79
N LEU A 7 11.45 8.88 -5.59
CA LEU A 7 11.46 7.48 -5.17
C LEU A 7 10.59 6.62 -6.08
N PHE A 8 9.36 7.05 -6.36
CA PHE A 8 8.44 6.33 -7.24
C PHE A 8 8.93 6.30 -8.70
N ASN A 9 9.54 7.38 -9.20
CA ASN A 9 10.08 7.41 -10.57
C ASN A 9 11.25 6.44 -10.77
N ASN A 10 12.00 6.15 -9.71
CA ASN A 10 13.12 5.21 -9.76
C ASN A 10 12.77 3.84 -9.19
N LEU A 11 11.49 3.58 -8.89
CA LEU A 11 11.06 2.32 -8.28
C LEU A 11 11.18 1.17 -9.30
N SER A 12 11.82 0.09 -8.90
CA SER A 12 11.92 -1.15 -9.67
C SER A 12 11.86 -2.35 -8.75
N GLN A 13 11.59 -3.55 -9.28
CA GLN A 13 11.50 -4.76 -8.46
C GLN A 13 12.82 -5.05 -7.71
N SER A 14 13.97 -4.79 -8.34
CA SER A 14 15.29 -5.03 -7.76
C SER A 14 15.63 -4.11 -6.59
N ASN A 15 15.12 -2.87 -6.60
CA ASN A 15 15.39 -1.88 -5.56
C ASN A 15 14.24 -1.69 -4.56
N LEU A 16 13.13 -2.39 -4.79
CA LEU A 16 11.93 -2.39 -3.97
C LEU A 16 12.24 -2.50 -2.47
N PRO A 17 12.90 -3.55 -1.95
CA PRO A 17 13.09 -3.71 -0.51
C PRO A 17 13.82 -2.54 0.14
N LYS A 18 14.83 -1.98 -0.53
CA LYS A 18 15.55 -0.79 -0.05
C LYS A 18 14.65 0.44 -0.01
N LYS A 19 13.82 0.65 -1.03
CA LYS A 19 12.86 1.77 -1.09
C LYS A 19 11.75 1.64 -0.06
N THR A 20 11.32 0.43 0.23
CA THR A 20 10.34 0.15 1.27
C THR A 20 10.85 0.58 2.64
N GLU A 21 12.09 0.23 2.97
CA GLU A 21 12.71 0.62 4.25
C GLU A 21 12.92 2.15 4.35
N GLU A 22 13.37 2.80 3.27
CA GLU A 22 13.44 4.27 3.21
C GLU A 22 12.05 4.91 3.45
N MET A 23 10.98 4.30 2.92
CA MET A 23 9.60 4.78 3.11
C MET A 23 9.13 4.59 4.55
N LYS A 24 9.35 3.42 5.15
CA LYS A 24 9.01 3.16 6.56
C LYS A 24 9.69 4.13 7.50
N ALA A 25 10.96 4.45 7.26
CA ALA A 25 11.68 5.44 8.04
C ALA A 25 11.02 6.83 7.95
N MET A 26 10.57 7.24 6.75
CA MET A 26 9.82 8.50 6.59
C MET A 26 8.45 8.43 7.27
N MET A 27 7.74 7.30 7.19
CA MET A 27 6.46 7.11 7.89
C MET A 27 6.62 7.24 9.41
N ALA A 28 7.70 6.68 9.97
CA ALA A 28 8.03 6.81 11.39
C ALA A 28 8.45 8.24 11.76
N GLU A 29 9.20 8.95 10.89
CA GLU A 29 9.66 10.32 11.11
C GLU A 29 8.52 11.34 11.08
N TYR A 30 7.63 11.26 10.09
CA TYR A 30 6.56 12.22 9.87
C TYR A 30 5.22 11.80 10.51
N GLY A 31 5.09 10.54 10.95
CA GLY A 31 3.89 10.01 11.60
C GLY A 31 2.70 9.81 10.66
N GLU A 32 1.51 9.69 11.27
CA GLU A 32 0.26 9.29 10.60
C GLU A 32 -0.15 10.22 9.44
N ASP A 33 0.05 11.54 9.58
CA ASP A 33 -0.32 12.51 8.55
C ASP A 33 0.38 12.24 7.22
N PHE A 34 1.65 11.81 7.27
CA PHE A 34 2.40 11.43 6.08
C PHE A 34 1.90 10.12 5.48
N VAL A 35 1.55 9.14 6.32
CA VAL A 35 0.98 7.86 5.87
C VAL A 35 -0.33 8.11 5.11
N ARG A 36 -1.18 8.97 5.65
CA ARG A 36 -2.45 9.36 5.02
C ARG A 36 -2.23 10.10 3.71
N TRP A 37 -1.28 11.03 3.66
CA TRP A 37 -0.92 11.74 2.43
C TRP A 37 -0.34 10.79 1.37
N LEU A 38 0.50 9.82 1.77
CA LEU A 38 1.08 8.83 0.88
C LEU A 38 0.00 7.96 0.23
N ALA A 39 -0.97 7.49 1.03
CA ALA A 39 -2.12 6.74 0.53
C ALA A 39 -2.90 7.52 -0.53
N GLN A 40 -3.22 8.79 -0.25
CA GLN A 40 -3.89 9.68 -1.21
C GLN A 40 -3.08 9.88 -2.47
N TYR A 41 -1.77 10.10 -2.34
CA TYR A 41 -0.87 10.30 -3.47
C TYR A 41 -0.83 9.08 -4.40
N MET A 42 -0.72 7.87 -3.86
CA MET A 42 -0.70 6.64 -4.66
C MET A 42 -2.00 6.45 -5.45
N VAL A 43 -3.15 6.63 -4.79
CA VAL A 43 -4.47 6.46 -5.42
C VAL A 43 -4.75 7.55 -6.46
N MET A 44 -4.45 8.82 -6.17
CA MET A 44 -4.81 9.94 -7.05
C MET A 44 -3.86 10.16 -8.23
N LYS A 45 -2.55 9.95 -8.06
CA LYS A 45 -1.54 10.35 -9.07
C LYS A 45 -0.98 9.19 -9.89
N ARG A 46 -1.10 7.93 -9.44
CA ARG A 46 -0.42 6.79 -10.08
C ARG A 46 -1.36 5.73 -10.63
N VAL A 47 -2.36 5.29 -9.86
CA VAL A 47 -3.24 4.17 -10.27
C VAL A 47 -4.14 4.53 -11.47
N SER A 48 -4.59 5.78 -11.57
CA SER A 48 -5.40 6.24 -12.72
C SER A 48 -4.62 6.48 -14.01
N ILE A 49 -3.28 6.47 -13.98
CA ILE A 49 -2.45 6.87 -15.14
C ILE A 49 -1.53 5.72 -15.61
N GLU A 50 -0.98 4.93 -14.69
CA GLU A 50 0.11 3.99 -14.98
C GLU A 50 -0.27 2.52 -14.70
N GLN A 51 -1.18 1.96 -15.50
CA GLN A 51 -1.67 0.58 -15.37
C GLN A 51 -0.54 -0.47 -15.39
N ASN A 52 0.55 -0.23 -16.13
CA ASN A 52 1.67 -1.17 -16.25
C ASN A 52 2.50 -1.32 -14.96
N PHE A 53 2.49 -0.32 -14.07
CA PHE A 53 3.23 -0.34 -12.81
C PHE A 53 2.39 -0.81 -11.62
N GLN A 54 1.14 -1.19 -11.86
CA GLN A 54 0.23 -1.70 -10.85
C GLN A 54 0.83 -2.85 -10.02
N PRO A 55 1.33 -3.96 -10.60
CA PRO A 55 1.90 -5.05 -9.80
C PRO A 55 3.08 -4.60 -8.93
N LEU A 56 3.88 -3.63 -9.40
CA LEU A 56 5.01 -3.10 -8.65
C LEU A 56 4.54 -2.30 -7.43
N TYR A 57 3.51 -1.47 -7.57
CA TYR A 57 2.94 -0.73 -6.44
C TYR A 57 2.26 -1.64 -5.43
N ASN A 58 1.63 -2.72 -5.90
CA ASN A 58 1.07 -3.73 -5.00
C ASN A 58 2.18 -4.40 -4.18
N ASN A 59 3.24 -4.89 -4.84
CA ASN A 59 4.40 -5.45 -4.15
C ASN A 59 5.05 -4.47 -3.16
N PHE A 60 5.06 -3.17 -3.49
CA PHE A 60 5.54 -2.13 -2.58
C PHE A 60 4.68 -2.05 -1.30
N LEU A 61 3.35 -1.99 -1.44
CA LEU A 61 2.44 -1.98 -0.28
C LEU A 61 2.57 -3.26 0.55
N ILE A 62 2.70 -4.41 -0.13
CA ILE A 62 2.89 -5.72 0.53
C ILE A 62 4.18 -5.71 1.37
N ALA A 63 5.26 -5.19 0.81
CA ALA A 63 6.56 -5.10 1.48
C ALA A 63 6.56 -4.10 2.65
N ILE A 64 5.77 -3.01 2.56
CA ILE A 64 5.59 -2.10 3.69
C ILE A 64 4.92 -2.85 4.84
N GLY A 65 3.83 -3.56 4.56
CA GLY A 65 3.12 -4.36 5.56
C GLY A 65 2.59 -3.54 6.74
N ASP A 66 2.22 -2.28 6.49
CA ASP A 66 1.71 -1.35 7.50
C ASP A 66 0.18 -1.28 7.43
N GLU A 67 -0.48 -1.66 8.52
CA GLU A 67 -1.94 -1.73 8.60
C GLU A 67 -2.61 -0.35 8.47
N GLN A 68 -1.96 0.72 8.93
CA GLN A 68 -2.51 2.08 8.81
C GLN A 68 -2.53 2.53 7.36
N LEU A 69 -1.40 2.33 6.65
CA LEU A 69 -1.29 2.66 5.23
C LEU A 69 -2.34 1.90 4.41
N GLU A 70 -2.49 0.60 4.66
CA GLU A 70 -3.52 -0.20 4.01
C GLU A 70 -4.92 0.36 4.25
N LYS A 71 -5.26 0.70 5.50
CA LYS A 71 -6.55 1.26 5.87
C LYS A 71 -6.81 2.57 5.13
N PHE A 72 -5.83 3.46 5.05
CA PHE A 72 -5.98 4.72 4.33
C PHE A 72 -6.10 4.52 2.82
N VAL A 73 -5.29 3.65 2.22
CA VAL A 73 -5.36 3.31 0.78
C VAL A 73 -6.74 2.75 0.43
N LYS A 74 -7.27 1.86 1.26
CA LYS A 74 -8.64 1.33 1.14
C LYS A 74 -9.68 2.45 1.22
N GLN A 75 -9.62 3.31 2.24
CA GLN A 75 -10.58 4.40 2.42
C GLN A 75 -10.60 5.38 1.24
N GLU A 76 -9.43 5.81 0.77
CA GLU A 76 -9.32 6.73 -0.37
C GLU A 76 -9.88 6.12 -1.65
N THR A 77 -9.70 4.81 -1.80
CA THR A 77 -10.24 4.11 -2.96
C THR A 77 -11.75 3.97 -2.88
N PHE A 78 -12.29 3.56 -1.74
CA PHE A 78 -13.74 3.50 -1.54
C PHE A 78 -14.39 4.87 -1.77
N ARG A 79 -13.73 5.96 -1.33
CA ARG A 79 -14.16 7.33 -1.66
C ARG A 79 -14.16 7.58 -3.17
N ASN A 80 -13.11 7.20 -3.88
CA ASN A 80 -13.04 7.36 -5.33
C ASN A 80 -14.09 6.53 -6.08
N ILE A 81 -14.31 5.27 -5.71
CA ILE A 81 -15.34 4.39 -6.30
C ILE A 81 -16.74 4.93 -6.03
N LYS A 82 -17.01 5.42 -4.82
CA LYS A 82 -18.32 5.99 -4.50
C LYS A 82 -18.64 7.25 -5.30
N SER A 83 -17.61 8.04 -5.63
CA SER A 83 -17.76 9.25 -6.45
C SER A 83 -17.78 8.98 -7.96
N SER A 84 -17.08 7.94 -8.44
CA SER A 84 -17.03 7.56 -9.86
C SER A 84 -17.82 6.27 -10.10
N ASN A 85 -18.98 6.38 -10.72
CA ASN A 85 -19.92 5.28 -10.98
C ASN A 85 -19.45 4.27 -12.07
N SER A 86 -18.15 4.00 -12.19
CA SER A 86 -17.54 3.24 -13.28
C SER A 86 -16.34 2.44 -12.81
N GLY A 87 -16.38 1.12 -13.07
CA GLY A 87 -15.46 0.09 -12.58
C GLY A 87 -14.04 0.14 -13.12
N GLU A 88 -13.32 1.24 -12.96
CA GLU A 88 -11.89 1.36 -13.31
C GLU A 88 -10.94 1.20 -12.10
N SER A 89 -11.47 0.94 -10.90
CA SER A 89 -10.68 0.72 -9.67
C SER A 89 -10.34 -0.75 -9.39
N PHE A 90 -10.24 -1.59 -10.42
CA PHE A 90 -9.89 -3.02 -10.29
C PHE A 90 -8.56 -3.26 -9.57
N PHE A 91 -7.64 -2.31 -9.65
CA PHE A 91 -6.34 -2.40 -8.97
C PHE A 91 -6.47 -2.64 -7.47
N LEU A 92 -7.45 -2.00 -6.82
CA LEU A 92 -7.60 -2.10 -5.37
C LEU A 92 -8.43 -3.28 -4.89
N LEU A 93 -9.31 -3.83 -5.73
CA LEU A 93 -9.99 -5.07 -5.41
C LEU A 93 -9.00 -6.25 -5.42
N CYS A 94 -8.02 -6.22 -6.32
CA CYS A 94 -6.94 -7.20 -6.39
C CYS A 94 -6.01 -7.11 -5.17
N VAL A 95 -5.58 -5.89 -4.81
CA VAL A 95 -4.88 -5.61 -3.54
C VAL A 95 -5.73 -6.14 -2.36
N TYR A 96 -7.02 -5.82 -2.29
CA TYR A 96 -7.89 -6.31 -1.21
C TYR A 96 -7.93 -7.84 -1.11
N CYS A 97 -7.95 -8.54 -2.24
CA CYS A 97 -7.98 -10.00 -2.29
C CYS A 97 -6.66 -10.61 -1.79
N GLU A 98 -5.51 -10.10 -2.24
CA GLU A 98 -4.20 -10.58 -1.77
C GLU A 98 -3.90 -10.24 -0.30
N PHE A 99 -4.35 -9.07 0.17
CA PHE A 99 -4.21 -8.71 1.59
C PHE A 99 -5.14 -9.53 2.49
N GLY A 100 -6.32 -9.92 2.00
CA GLY A 100 -7.24 -10.82 2.71
C GLY A 100 -6.64 -12.20 3.00
N GLU A 101 -5.77 -12.72 2.13
CA GLU A 101 -5.12 -14.02 2.34
C GLU A 101 -4.01 -13.97 3.41
N ARG A 102 -3.35 -12.83 3.61
CA ARG A 102 -2.31 -12.69 4.65
C ARG A 102 -2.83 -12.80 6.08
N THR A 103 -4.07 -12.38 6.31
CA THR A 103 -4.71 -12.49 7.64
C THR A 103 -4.99 -13.93 8.08
N LYS A 104 -4.95 -14.91 7.16
CA LYS A 104 -5.18 -16.33 7.50
C LYS A 104 -3.90 -17.13 7.74
N SER A 105 -2.72 -16.56 7.52
CA SER A 105 -1.42 -17.25 7.69
C SER A 105 -0.70 -16.88 9.01
N GLY A 106 -1.22 -15.91 9.77
CA GLY A 106 -0.54 -15.34 10.95
C GLY A 106 -1.11 -15.70 12.32
N GLN A 107 -2.15 -16.53 12.42
CA GLN A 107 -2.69 -16.99 13.71
C GLN A 107 -2.77 -18.52 13.76
N GLU A 108 -1.62 -19.18 13.76
CA GLU A 108 -1.53 -20.52 14.35
C GLU A 108 -0.12 -20.73 14.87
N LYS A 109 0.09 -20.36 16.13
CA LYS A 109 1.07 -20.88 17.10
C LYS A 109 1.19 -19.86 18.24
N ASP A 110 0.47 -20.13 19.32
CA ASP A 110 0.87 -19.86 20.72
C ASP A 110 -0.33 -20.17 21.61
N ALA A 111 -0.62 -21.46 21.75
CA ALA A 111 -1.49 -21.99 22.79
C ALA A 111 -1.15 -23.48 23.02
N ASP A 112 0.09 -23.78 23.39
CA ASP A 112 0.38 -24.99 24.14
C ASP A 112 1.68 -24.81 24.94
N LEU A 113 1.53 -24.29 26.16
CA LEU A 113 2.44 -24.57 27.28
C LEU A 113 1.72 -24.19 28.58
N SER A 114 1.81 -25.11 29.55
CA SER A 114 1.19 -25.16 30.90
C SER A 114 -0.32 -25.46 30.90
N ASP A 115 -0.83 -26.55 31.48
CA ASP A 115 -0.36 -27.52 32.50
C ASP A 115 -0.96 -28.92 32.22
#